data_AF-A9GE98-F1
#
_entry.id   AF-A9GE98-F1
#
_cell.length_a   1.000
_cell.length_b   1.000
_cell.length_c   1.000
_cell.angle_alpha   90.00
_cell.angle_beta   90.00
_cell.angle_gamma   90.00
#
_symmetry.space_group_name_H-M   'P 1'
#
loop_
_entity.id
_entity.type
_entity.pdbx_description
1 polymer ?
#
loop_
_entity_poly.entity_id
_entity_poly.type
_entity_poly.pdbx_seq_one_letter_code
_entity_poly.pdbx_strand_id
1 'polypeptide(L)'
;MFGGDAERWIVEEAGAPVTSARAELTGEVRAAEEGLLALPDAADPRVTLFEDQHGVWQIEIDGSTRPAVDQERIEAGGAWVLRVPPQALDAAVPTTASSAASPKLLGLTVLRFEVSHDEEHIAVALVQGDKVIQLAARAHHELLLMLARSRLRDRETGLPPAERGWRYVDDLLGKLRLDLHHLNVNVFRARQQLARAGVLDAGSLVERRTTSRQIRLGTEAVEVVRY
;
A
#
# COMPACT_ATOMS: atom_id res chain seq x y z
N MET A 1 38.35 -29.51 15.03
CA MET A 1 37.42 -29.55 16.17
C MET A 1 36.94 -28.12 16.37
N PHE A 2 35.75 -27.77 15.87
CA PHE A 2 35.14 -26.45 16.05
C PHE A 2 34.06 -26.61 17.13
N GLY A 3 34.12 -25.79 18.17
CA GLY A 3 33.26 -25.89 19.36
C GLY A 3 33.97 -25.31 20.58
N GLY A 4 34.11 -23.99 20.61
CA GLY A 4 34.52 -23.24 21.80
C GLY A 4 33.30 -22.64 22.48
N ASP A 5 33.17 -22.89 23.78
CA ASP A 5 32.00 -22.62 24.62
C ASP A 5 31.78 -21.13 24.96
N ALA A 6 32.01 -20.22 24.00
CA ALA A 6 32.03 -18.77 24.22
C ALA A 6 31.13 -17.95 23.27
N GLU A 7 30.44 -18.57 22.32
CA GLU A 7 29.50 -17.85 21.45
C GLU A 7 28.08 -18.28 21.74
N ARG A 8 27.48 -17.66 22.76
CA ARG A 8 26.06 -17.80 23.06
C ARG A 8 25.28 -16.88 22.10
N TRP A 9 24.98 -17.38 20.91
CA TRP A 9 24.09 -16.72 19.97
C TRP A 9 22.67 -16.74 20.54
N ILE A 10 22.13 -15.57 20.89
CA ILE A 10 20.72 -15.41 21.27
C ILE A 10 19.97 -15.07 19.99
N VAL A 11 19.07 -15.96 19.58
CA VAL A 11 18.11 -15.65 18.52
C VAL A 11 17.14 -14.63 19.10
N GLU A 12 17.33 -13.36 18.75
CA GLU A 12 16.55 -12.23 19.28
C GLU A 12 15.15 -12.16 18.66
N GLU A 13 14.99 -12.67 17.43
CA GLU A 13 13.72 -12.68 16.72
C GLU A 13 13.54 -14.00 15.94
N ALA A 14 12.54 -14.79 16.35
CA ALA A 14 12.16 -16.07 15.74
C ALA A 14 10.82 -15.98 14.98
N GLY A 15 10.50 -14.79 14.47
CA GLY A 15 9.35 -14.57 13.60
C GLY A 15 9.56 -15.22 12.22
N ALA A 16 8.47 -15.44 11.49
CA ALA A 16 8.56 -15.81 10.08
C ALA A 16 9.42 -14.76 9.34
N PRO A 17 10.25 -15.15 8.36
CA PRO A 17 11.10 -14.21 7.65
C PRO A 17 10.22 -13.11 7.02
N VAL A 18 10.51 -11.85 7.36
CA VAL A 18 9.78 -10.69 6.85
C VAL A 18 10.57 -10.07 5.70
N THR A 19 9.86 -9.63 4.65
CA THR A 19 10.48 -8.85 3.57
C THR A 19 11.20 -7.65 4.15
N SER A 20 12.47 -7.50 3.79
CA SER A 20 13.32 -6.43 4.31
C SER A 20 14.25 -5.90 3.23
N ALA A 21 14.83 -4.73 3.47
CA ALA A 21 15.88 -4.17 2.65
C ALA A 21 17.03 -3.72 3.54
N ARG A 22 18.26 -3.95 3.08
CA ARG A 22 19.47 -3.52 3.77
C ARG A 22 20.21 -2.48 2.95
N ALA A 23 20.43 -1.29 3.52
CA ALA A 23 21.27 -0.26 2.93
C ALA A 23 22.72 -0.76 2.87
N GLU A 24 23.36 -0.67 1.71
CA GLU A 24 24.71 -1.20 1.56
C GLU A 24 25.78 -0.38 2.28
N LEU A 25 25.64 0.95 2.25
CA LEU A 25 26.65 1.85 2.80
C LEU A 25 26.61 1.90 4.33
N THR A 26 25.41 1.95 4.91
CA THR A 26 25.22 2.10 6.36
C THR A 26 24.98 0.78 7.08
N GLY A 27 24.61 -0.27 6.36
CA GLY A 27 24.16 -1.54 6.94
C GLY A 27 22.77 -1.48 7.59
N GLU A 28 22.08 -0.34 7.52
CA GLU A 28 20.73 -0.15 8.06
C GLU A 28 19.77 -1.16 7.42
N VAL A 29 19.00 -1.87 8.25
CA VAL A 29 17.98 -2.82 7.79
C VAL A 29 16.61 -2.24 8.07
N ARG A 30 15.73 -2.29 7.07
CA ARG A 30 14.32 -1.94 7.18
C ARG A 30 13.47 -3.15 6.85
N ALA A 31 12.61 -3.54 7.78
CA ALA A 31 11.66 -4.63 7.58
C ALA A 31 10.29 -4.06 7.19
N ALA A 32 9.52 -4.84 6.44
CA ALA A 32 8.16 -4.50 6.12
C ALA A 32 7.28 -4.56 7.36
N GLU A 33 6.38 -3.59 7.47
CA GLU A 33 5.37 -3.51 8.52
C GLU A 33 3.99 -3.59 7.85
N GLU A 34 3.13 -4.46 8.35
CA GLU A 34 1.74 -4.59 7.86
C GLU A 34 1.64 -4.81 6.33
N GLY A 35 2.57 -5.59 5.76
CA GLY A 35 2.60 -5.87 4.32
C GLY A 35 3.13 -4.72 3.46
N LEU A 36 3.77 -3.71 4.06
CA LEU A 36 4.32 -2.53 3.37
C LEU A 36 5.75 -2.22 3.80
N LEU A 37 6.59 -1.78 2.87
CA LEU A 37 7.92 -1.26 3.14
C LEU A 37 8.19 -0.04 2.25
N ALA A 38 8.61 1.07 2.85
CA ALA A 38 9.03 2.27 2.13
C ALA A 38 10.54 2.47 2.24
N LEU A 39 11.17 2.81 1.12
CA LEU A 39 12.58 3.13 1.04
C LEU A 39 12.81 4.51 0.40
N PRO A 40 13.77 5.31 0.90
CA PRO A 40 14.54 5.05 2.12
C PRO A 40 13.68 5.05 3.39
N ASP A 41 12.57 5.78 3.43
CA ASP A 41 11.66 5.81 4.57
C ASP A 41 10.24 6.24 4.17
N ALA A 42 9.32 6.26 5.15
CA ALA A 42 7.91 6.60 4.95
C ALA A 42 7.64 8.11 4.73
N ALA A 43 8.62 8.99 4.99
CA ALA A 43 8.54 10.42 4.73
C ALA A 43 9.05 10.77 3.32
N ASP A 44 9.94 9.96 2.74
CA ASP A 44 10.35 10.03 1.33
C ASP A 44 10.28 8.64 0.66
N PRO A 45 9.07 8.09 0.40
CA PRO A 45 8.92 6.78 -0.21
C PRO A 45 9.23 6.85 -1.71
N ARG A 46 10.50 6.65 -2.07
CA ARG A 46 10.98 6.56 -3.46
C ARG A 46 10.68 5.20 -4.06
N VAL A 47 10.82 4.16 -3.24
CA VAL A 47 10.45 2.79 -3.56
C VAL A 47 9.48 2.29 -2.51
N THR A 48 8.39 1.68 -2.95
CA THR A 48 7.44 1.01 -2.05
C THR A 48 7.39 -0.47 -2.41
N LEU A 49 7.62 -1.35 -1.45
CA LEU A 49 7.29 -2.76 -1.57
C LEU A 49 5.97 -3.01 -0.85
N PHE A 50 5.14 -3.86 -1.44
CA PHE A 50 3.87 -4.25 -0.84
C PHE A 50 3.47 -5.66 -1.26
N GLU A 51 2.72 -6.33 -0.40
CA GLU A 51 2.12 -7.63 -0.72
C GLU A 51 0.79 -7.44 -1.49
N ASP A 52 0.61 -8.17 -2.59
CA ASP A 52 -0.66 -8.20 -3.32
C ASP A 52 -1.65 -9.23 -2.74
N GLN A 53 -2.86 -9.29 -3.30
CA GLN A 53 -3.90 -10.23 -2.88
C GLN A 53 -3.52 -11.72 -2.99
N HIS A 54 -2.45 -12.05 -3.71
CA HIS A 54 -1.93 -13.41 -3.90
C HIS A 54 -0.73 -13.71 -2.99
N GLY A 55 -0.38 -12.78 -2.09
CA GLY A 55 0.78 -12.90 -1.23
C GLY A 55 2.10 -12.71 -1.97
N VAL A 56 2.09 -12.12 -3.17
CA VAL A 56 3.31 -11.84 -3.93
C VAL A 56 3.79 -10.44 -3.57
N TRP A 57 5.05 -10.32 -3.17
CA TRP A 57 5.67 -9.02 -2.97
C TRP A 57 5.88 -8.33 -4.32
N GLN A 58 5.27 -7.16 -4.46
CA GLN A 58 5.45 -6.24 -5.56
C GLN A 58 6.40 -5.12 -5.13
N ILE A 59 7.12 -4.57 -6.08
CA ILE A 59 7.93 -3.37 -5.93
C ILE A 59 7.42 -2.29 -6.87
N GLU A 60 7.18 -1.10 -6.33
CA GLU A 60 6.81 0.11 -7.06
C GLU A 60 7.96 1.12 -7.06
N ILE A 61 8.46 1.45 -8.25
CA ILE A 61 9.51 2.46 -8.50
C ILE A 61 9.06 3.37 -9.63
N ASP A 62 9.02 4.68 -9.40
CA ASP A 62 8.60 5.69 -10.41
C ASP A 62 7.25 5.36 -11.08
N GLY A 63 6.35 4.73 -10.31
CA GLY A 63 5.05 4.27 -10.76
C GLY A 63 5.04 2.97 -11.57
N SER A 64 6.21 2.38 -11.83
CA SER A 64 6.32 1.02 -12.38
C SER A 64 6.14 0.01 -11.27
N THR A 65 5.21 -0.93 -11.44
CA THR A 65 5.00 -2.04 -10.50
C THR A 65 5.41 -3.34 -11.15
N ARG A 66 6.18 -4.17 -10.44
CA ARG A 66 6.57 -5.51 -10.87
C ARG A 66 6.79 -6.41 -9.65
N PRO A 67 6.85 -7.74 -9.81
CA PRO A 67 7.26 -8.63 -8.73
C PRO A 67 8.65 -8.26 -8.19
N ALA A 68 8.77 -8.26 -6.87
CA ALA A 68 10.04 -8.06 -6.18
C ALA A 68 10.91 -9.31 -6.35
N VAL A 69 12.21 -9.10 -6.54
CA VAL A 69 13.18 -10.19 -6.71
C VAL A 69 14.08 -10.24 -5.48
N ASP A 70 14.27 -11.43 -4.91
CA ASP A 70 15.17 -11.61 -3.77
C ASP A 70 16.63 -11.29 -4.16
N GLN A 71 17.39 -10.72 -3.22
CA GLN A 71 18.76 -10.22 -3.41
C GLN A 71 18.90 -9.13 -4.48
N GLU A 72 17.80 -8.56 -4.97
CA GLU A 72 17.87 -7.47 -5.92
C GLU A 72 18.45 -6.20 -5.29
N ARG A 73 19.38 -5.57 -6.01
CA ARG A 73 19.92 -4.27 -5.65
C ARG A 73 19.09 -3.16 -6.31
N ILE A 74 18.60 -2.23 -5.51
CA ILE A 74 17.79 -1.09 -5.97
C ILE A 74 18.35 0.23 -5.45
N GLU A 75 18.01 1.32 -6.13
CA GLU A 75 18.42 2.69 -5.75
C GLU A 75 17.22 3.44 -5.13
N ALA A 76 17.36 3.84 -3.87
CA ALA A 76 16.36 4.60 -3.13
C ALA A 76 17.05 5.58 -2.17
N GLY A 77 17.57 6.69 -2.71
CA GLY A 77 18.38 7.64 -1.93
C GLY A 77 19.73 7.06 -1.47
N GLY A 78 20.19 6.02 -2.16
CA GLY A 78 21.28 5.12 -1.77
C GLY A 78 20.97 3.70 -2.24
N ALA A 79 21.99 2.84 -2.27
CA ALA A 79 21.83 1.46 -2.69
C ALA A 79 21.28 0.57 -1.56
N TRP A 80 20.22 -0.17 -1.85
CA TRP A 80 19.60 -1.15 -0.96
C TRP A 80 19.59 -2.53 -1.60
N VAL A 81 19.79 -3.57 -0.80
CA VAL A 81 19.64 -4.97 -1.21
C VAL A 81 18.39 -5.54 -0.57
N LEU A 82 17.48 -6.03 -1.41
CA LEU A 82 16.23 -6.64 -0.99
C LEU A 82 16.45 -8.05 -0.44
N ARG A 83 15.66 -8.39 0.57
CA ARG A 83 15.49 -9.73 1.10
C ARG A 83 14.00 -10.04 1.02
N VAL A 84 13.63 -10.81 0.01
CA VAL A 84 12.24 -11.23 -0.22
C VAL A 84 12.16 -12.72 0.10
N PRO A 85 11.54 -13.09 1.23
CA PRO A 85 11.36 -14.49 1.57
C PRO A 85 10.60 -15.21 0.47
N PRO A 86 10.94 -16.48 0.17
CA PRO A 86 10.12 -17.27 -0.74
C PRO A 86 8.69 -17.34 -0.21
N GLN A 87 7.70 -17.33 -1.10
CA GLN A 87 6.31 -17.50 -0.71
C GLN A 87 6.21 -18.78 0.13
N ALA A 88 5.77 -18.62 1.38
CA ALA A 88 5.50 -19.76 2.23
C ALA A 88 4.26 -20.47 1.67
N LEU A 89 4.50 -21.43 0.78
CA LEU A 89 3.48 -22.36 0.26
C LEU A 89 2.75 -23.09 1.40
N ASP A 90 3.39 -23.19 2.57
CA ASP A 90 2.89 -23.80 3.80
C ASP A 90 3.10 -22.89 5.02
N ALA A 91 2.73 -21.60 4.95
CA ALA A 91 2.58 -20.84 6.19
C ALA A 91 1.42 -21.46 6.99
N ALA A 92 1.78 -22.40 7.87
CA ALA A 92 0.92 -22.90 8.92
C ALA A 92 0.24 -21.70 9.56
N VAL A 93 -1.08 -21.71 9.45
CA VAL A 93 -2.02 -20.76 10.06
C VAL A 93 -1.47 -20.38 11.44
N PRO A 94 -1.27 -19.08 11.75
CA PRO A 94 -0.96 -18.65 13.10
C PRO A 94 -2.11 -19.13 14.00
N THR A 95 -1.88 -20.24 14.67
CA THR A 95 -2.87 -20.89 15.52
C THR A 95 -2.76 -20.22 16.87
N THR A 96 -3.35 -19.03 16.99
CA THR A 96 -3.97 -18.46 18.22
C THR A 96 -4.27 -16.98 18.01
N ALA A 97 -5.50 -16.68 17.56
CA ALA A 97 -6.42 -15.74 18.23
C ALA A 97 -7.64 -15.47 17.31
N SER A 98 -8.72 -16.19 17.62
CA SER A 98 -10.13 -15.86 17.37
C SER A 98 -10.44 -14.49 16.73
N SER A 99 -10.85 -14.52 15.46
CA SER A 99 -12.18 -14.03 15.06
C SER A 99 -12.51 -14.61 13.69
N ALA A 100 -13.67 -15.25 13.59
CA ALA A 100 -14.35 -15.66 12.36
C ALA A 100 -14.76 -14.44 11.50
N ALA A 101 -13.81 -13.58 11.18
CA ALA A 101 -13.99 -12.46 10.28
C ALA A 101 -13.27 -12.81 8.98
N SER A 102 -14.01 -12.77 7.86
CA SER A 102 -13.43 -12.85 6.53
C SER A 102 -12.27 -11.85 6.41
N PRO A 103 -11.17 -12.21 5.72
CA PRO A 103 -10.09 -11.26 5.48
C PRO A 103 -10.64 -10.01 4.80
N LYS A 104 -10.18 -8.83 5.23
CA LYS A 104 -10.50 -7.57 4.56
C LYS A 104 -9.60 -7.45 3.34
N LEU A 105 -10.13 -7.83 2.20
CA LEU A 105 -9.53 -7.54 0.91
C LEU A 105 -10.14 -6.25 0.36
N LEU A 106 -9.34 -5.44 -0.32
CA LEU A 106 -9.74 -4.17 -0.90
C LEU A 106 -10.89 -4.35 -1.91
N GLY A 107 -10.84 -5.42 -2.70
CA GLY A 107 -11.91 -5.76 -3.65
C GLY A 107 -13.24 -6.17 -3.01
N LEU A 108 -13.22 -6.54 -1.71
CA LEU A 108 -14.40 -6.97 -0.94
C LEU A 108 -14.83 -5.92 0.09
N THR A 109 -14.17 -4.76 0.12
CA THR A 109 -14.39 -3.70 1.09
C THR A 109 -14.77 -2.42 0.35
N VAL A 110 -15.93 -1.85 0.68
CA VAL A 110 -16.34 -0.58 0.10
C VAL A 110 -15.60 0.56 0.79
N LEU A 111 -14.90 1.38 0.02
CA LEU A 111 -14.37 2.68 0.45
C LEU A 111 -15.50 3.72 0.37
N ARG A 112 -16.09 4.04 1.52
CA ARG A 112 -17.11 5.08 1.61
C ARG A 112 -16.46 6.42 1.97
N PHE A 113 -16.69 7.42 1.14
CA PHE A 113 -16.29 8.80 1.38
C PHE A 113 -17.51 9.60 1.83
N GLU A 114 -17.41 10.20 3.00
CA GLU A 114 -18.38 11.14 3.54
C GLU A 114 -17.77 12.53 3.42
N VAL A 115 -18.38 13.38 2.60
CA VAL A 115 -17.87 14.72 2.29
C VAL A 115 -18.85 15.77 2.79
N SER A 116 -18.36 16.72 3.57
CA SER A 116 -19.16 17.87 4.01
C SER A 116 -19.61 18.72 2.83
N HIS A 117 -20.69 19.48 2.99
CA HIS A 117 -21.24 20.33 1.92
C HIS A 117 -20.24 21.39 1.41
N ASP A 118 -19.40 21.91 2.29
CA ASP A 118 -18.32 22.86 1.98
C ASP A 118 -17.03 22.18 1.48
N GLU A 119 -17.00 20.85 1.41
CA GLU A 119 -15.85 20.00 1.07
C GLU A 119 -14.61 20.20 1.99
N GLU A 120 -14.75 20.87 3.14
CA GLU A 120 -13.66 21.05 4.11
C GLU A 120 -13.33 19.77 4.89
N HIS A 121 -14.31 18.86 5.00
CA HIS A 121 -14.17 17.62 5.75
C HIS A 121 -14.42 16.40 4.87
N ILE A 122 -13.39 15.55 4.77
CA ILE A 122 -13.44 14.27 4.07
C ILE A 122 -13.20 13.14 5.08
N ALA A 123 -14.28 12.49 5.49
CA ALA A 123 -14.23 11.25 6.26
C ALA A 123 -14.22 10.05 5.31
N VAL A 124 -13.49 9.01 5.69
CA VAL A 124 -13.37 7.78 4.91
C VAL A 124 -13.66 6.60 5.83
N ALA A 125 -14.52 5.69 5.39
CA ALA A 125 -14.84 4.47 6.10
C ALA A 125 -14.62 3.24 5.21
N LEU A 126 -14.17 2.16 5.84
CA LEU A 126 -14.15 0.82 5.25
C LEU A 126 -15.44 0.10 5.64
N VAL A 127 -16.22 -0.32 4.66
CA VAL A 127 -17.50 -1.01 4.86
C VAL A 127 -17.41 -2.43 4.29
N GLN A 128 -17.62 -3.43 5.14
CA GLN A 128 -17.65 -4.85 4.76
C GLN A 128 -18.79 -5.56 5.51
N GLY A 129 -19.88 -5.86 4.80
CA GLY A 129 -21.11 -6.33 5.44
C GLY A 129 -21.63 -5.31 6.46
N ASP A 130 -21.89 -5.77 7.68
CA ASP A 130 -22.36 -4.90 8.79
C ASP A 130 -21.23 -4.16 9.52
N LYS A 131 -19.96 -4.42 9.16
CA LYS A 131 -18.80 -3.78 9.80
C LYS A 131 -18.45 -2.48 9.08
N VAL A 132 -18.42 -1.40 9.85
CA VAL A 132 -17.96 -0.09 9.40
C VAL A 132 -16.77 0.33 10.26
N ILE A 133 -15.65 0.66 9.62
CA ILE A 133 -14.44 1.14 10.28
C ILE A 133 -14.16 2.55 9.80
N GLN A 134 -14.33 3.52 10.69
CA GLN A 134 -14.01 4.92 10.41
C GLN A 134 -12.49 5.12 10.46
N LEU A 135 -11.94 5.67 9.39
CA LEU A 135 -10.53 6.03 9.32
C LEU A 135 -10.32 7.44 9.88
N ALA A 136 -9.24 7.63 10.65
CA ALA A 136 -8.89 8.96 11.15
C ALA A 136 -8.70 9.95 10.00
N ALA A 137 -9.16 11.20 10.16
CA ALA A 137 -9.01 12.23 9.13
C ALA A 137 -7.54 12.49 8.80
N ARG A 138 -7.19 12.50 7.50
CA ARG A 138 -5.82 12.71 7.00
C ARG A 138 -5.83 13.47 5.68
N ALA A 139 -4.74 14.18 5.40
CA ALA A 139 -4.59 15.00 4.19
C ALA A 139 -4.70 14.18 2.89
N HIS A 140 -4.21 12.93 2.88
CA HIS A 140 -4.29 12.06 1.70
C HIS A 140 -5.72 11.60 1.34
N HIS A 141 -6.73 11.91 2.16
CA HIS A 141 -8.13 11.65 1.81
C HIS A 141 -8.60 12.46 0.61
N GLU A 142 -8.06 13.67 0.39
CA GLU A 142 -8.41 14.49 -0.77
C GLU A 142 -7.98 13.82 -2.09
N LEU A 143 -6.76 13.27 -2.11
CA LEU A 143 -6.25 12.47 -3.22
C LEU A 143 -7.17 11.28 -3.51
N LEU A 144 -7.49 10.49 -2.47
CA LEU A 144 -8.34 9.32 -2.63
C LEU A 144 -9.75 9.68 -3.12
N LEU A 145 -10.33 10.77 -2.61
CA LEU A 145 -11.63 11.26 -3.03
C LEU A 145 -11.62 11.67 -4.51
N MET A 146 -10.56 12.33 -4.99
CA MET A 146 -10.45 12.72 -6.39
C MET A 146 -10.36 11.50 -7.33
N LEU A 147 -9.61 10.47 -6.94
CA LEU A 147 -9.53 9.21 -7.69
C LEU A 147 -10.86 8.44 -7.65
N ALA A 148 -11.52 8.39 -6.49
CA ALA A 148 -12.85 7.81 -6.30
C ALA A 148 -13.90 8.47 -7.22
N ARG A 149 -14.01 9.80 -7.17
CA ARG A 149 -14.91 10.59 -8.04
C ARG A 149 -14.64 10.35 -9.51
N SER A 150 -13.36 10.22 -9.89
CA SER A 150 -12.96 9.91 -11.26
C SER A 150 -13.48 8.55 -11.70
N ARG A 151 -13.36 7.54 -10.85
CA ARG A 151 -13.81 6.18 -11.15
C ARG A 151 -15.33 6.08 -11.23
N LEU A 152 -16.06 6.75 -10.32
CA LEU A 152 -17.52 6.83 -10.34
C LEU A 152 -18.04 7.53 -11.60
N ARG A 153 -17.44 8.66 -11.98
CA ARG A 153 -17.81 9.37 -13.21
C ARG A 153 -17.65 8.50 -14.46
N ASP A 154 -16.53 7.80 -14.57
CA ASP A 154 -16.25 6.93 -15.71
C ASP A 154 -17.20 5.70 -15.72
N ARG A 155 -17.68 5.26 -14.55
CA ARG A 155 -18.73 4.24 -14.44
C ARG A 155 -20.07 4.76 -14.95
N GLU A 156 -20.47 5.98 -14.59
CA GLU A 156 -21.73 6.60 -15.03
C GLU A 156 -21.77 6.84 -16.54
N THR A 157 -20.63 7.15 -17.16
CA THR A 157 -20.51 7.33 -18.61
C THR A 157 -20.36 6.01 -19.38
N GLY A 158 -20.36 4.86 -18.68
CA GLY A 158 -20.37 3.54 -19.28
C GLY A 158 -19.01 3.05 -19.79
N LEU A 159 -17.90 3.63 -19.34
CA LEU A 159 -16.57 3.12 -19.71
C LEU A 159 -16.40 1.66 -19.21
N PRO A 160 -15.62 0.83 -19.92
CA PRO A 160 -15.30 -0.51 -19.44
C PRO A 160 -14.50 -0.45 -18.13
N PRO A 161 -14.66 -1.41 -17.20
CA PRO A 161 -13.99 -1.39 -15.89
C PRO A 161 -12.46 -1.20 -15.96
N ALA A 162 -11.83 -1.75 -16.99
CA ALA A 162 -10.39 -1.62 -17.21
C ALA A 162 -9.93 -0.17 -17.46
N GLU A 163 -10.80 0.69 -18.00
CA GLU A 163 -10.48 2.09 -18.36
C GLU A 163 -11.01 3.13 -17.36
N ARG A 164 -11.79 2.71 -16.35
CA ARG A 164 -12.35 3.65 -15.37
C ARG A 164 -11.28 4.21 -14.44
N GLY A 165 -11.42 5.49 -14.14
CA GLY A 165 -10.69 6.18 -13.08
C GLY A 165 -9.26 6.57 -13.42
N TRP A 166 -8.75 6.23 -14.61
CA TRP A 166 -7.41 6.65 -15.03
C TRP A 166 -7.35 8.16 -15.19
N ARG A 167 -6.40 8.79 -14.51
CA ARG A 167 -6.10 10.22 -14.61
C ARG A 167 -4.62 10.41 -14.84
N TYR A 168 -4.25 11.39 -15.66
CA TYR A 168 -2.85 11.76 -15.84
C TYR A 168 -2.29 12.30 -14.54
N VAL A 169 -1.08 11.86 -14.18
CA VAL A 169 -0.42 12.30 -12.94
C VAL A 169 -0.26 13.82 -12.94
N ASP A 170 0.15 14.42 -14.06
CA ASP A 170 0.43 15.85 -14.11
C ASP A 170 -0.86 16.71 -13.93
N ASP A 171 -2.00 16.25 -14.45
CA ASP A 171 -3.31 16.87 -14.20
C ASP A 171 -3.71 16.80 -12.73
N LEU A 172 -3.43 15.65 -12.09
CA LEU A 172 -3.73 15.41 -10.69
C LEU A 172 -2.86 16.30 -9.78
N LEU A 173 -1.56 16.38 -10.08
CA LEU A 173 -0.60 17.24 -9.37
C LEU A 173 -1.02 18.71 -9.47
N GLY A 174 -1.39 19.18 -10.66
CA GLY A 174 -1.85 20.56 -10.86
C GLY A 174 -3.12 20.89 -10.08
N LYS A 175 -4.11 19.98 -10.05
CA LYS A 175 -5.37 20.17 -9.32
C LYS A 175 -5.19 20.19 -7.81
N LEU A 176 -4.41 19.25 -7.28
CA LEU A 176 -4.14 19.14 -5.84
C LEU A 176 -3.04 20.09 -5.35
N ARG A 177 -2.37 20.81 -6.28
CA ARG A 177 -1.20 21.66 -5.99
C ARG A 177 -0.09 20.88 -5.26
N LEU A 178 0.14 19.65 -5.68
CA LEU A 178 1.17 18.75 -5.15
C LEU A 178 2.30 18.61 -6.16
N ASP A 179 3.46 18.21 -5.68
CA ASP A 179 4.51 17.63 -6.52
C ASP A 179 4.46 16.09 -6.48
N LEU A 180 5.29 15.46 -7.30
CA LEU A 180 5.35 14.00 -7.40
C LEU A 180 5.78 13.32 -6.09
N HIS A 181 6.65 13.96 -5.31
CA HIS A 181 7.11 13.44 -4.02
C HIS A 181 5.94 13.41 -3.02
N HIS A 182 5.21 14.52 -2.88
CA HIS A 182 4.02 14.58 -2.02
C HIS A 182 2.92 13.62 -2.48
N LEU A 183 2.75 13.39 -3.79
CA LEU A 183 1.86 12.36 -4.29
C LEU A 183 2.29 10.96 -3.81
N ASN A 184 3.57 10.61 -3.92
CA ASN A 184 4.09 9.32 -3.46
C ASN A 184 3.93 9.14 -1.95
N VAL A 185 4.22 10.18 -1.15
CA VAL A 185 3.97 10.21 0.29
C VAL A 185 2.50 9.96 0.58
N ASN A 186 1.59 10.69 -0.06
CA ASN A 186 0.15 10.54 0.16
C ASN A 186 -0.35 9.13 -0.20
N VAL A 187 0.14 8.54 -1.31
CA VAL A 187 -0.18 7.16 -1.68
C VAL A 187 0.33 6.18 -0.63
N PHE A 188 1.58 6.30 -0.18
CA PHE A 188 2.13 5.41 0.84
C PHE A 188 1.37 5.54 2.17
N ARG A 189 1.06 6.76 2.62
CA ARG A 189 0.29 7.01 3.86
C ARG A 189 -1.13 6.48 3.79
N ALA A 190 -1.76 6.56 2.61
CA ALA A 190 -3.06 5.95 2.38
C ALA A 190 -2.99 4.42 2.50
N ARG A 191 -2.02 3.78 1.85
CA ARG A 191 -1.77 2.32 1.97
C ARG A 191 -1.54 1.92 3.43
N GLN A 192 -0.66 2.63 4.13
CA GLN A 192 -0.36 2.38 5.56
C GLN A 192 -1.60 2.52 6.44
N GLN A 193 -2.46 3.52 6.20
CA GLN A 193 -3.69 3.68 6.97
C GLN A 193 -4.67 2.50 6.77
N LEU A 194 -4.77 1.98 5.54
CA LEU A 194 -5.61 0.81 5.24
C LEU A 194 -5.02 -0.48 5.85
N ALA A 195 -3.70 -0.64 5.78
CA ALA A 195 -3.00 -1.77 6.40
C ALA A 195 -3.25 -1.82 7.91
N ARG A 196 -3.13 -0.67 8.61
CA ARG A 196 -3.48 -0.52 10.04
C ARG A 196 -4.93 -0.82 10.36
N ALA A 197 -5.83 -0.58 9.41
CA ALA A 197 -7.26 -0.91 9.55
C ALA A 197 -7.54 -2.40 9.27
N GLY A 198 -6.51 -3.18 8.93
CA GLY A 198 -6.53 -4.62 8.71
C GLY A 198 -6.82 -5.04 7.26
N VAL A 199 -6.66 -4.14 6.28
CA VAL A 199 -6.75 -4.51 4.85
C VAL A 199 -5.45 -5.20 4.44
N LEU A 200 -5.54 -6.44 3.99
CA LEU A 200 -4.35 -7.28 3.72
C LEU A 200 -3.61 -6.84 2.45
N ASP A 201 -4.34 -6.54 1.38
CA ASP A 201 -3.83 -6.12 0.07
C ASP A 201 -3.82 -4.58 -0.06
N ALA A 202 -3.51 -3.86 1.03
CA ALA A 202 -3.55 -2.40 1.07
C ALA A 202 -2.65 -1.75 0.01
N GLY A 203 -1.57 -2.43 -0.41
CA GLY A 203 -0.72 -1.99 -1.53
C GLY A 203 -1.47 -1.78 -2.84
N SER A 204 -2.51 -2.57 -3.09
CA SER A 204 -3.37 -2.50 -4.29
C SER A 204 -4.34 -1.30 -4.27
N LEU A 205 -4.34 -0.46 -3.24
CA LEU A 205 -5.19 0.73 -3.13
C LEU A 205 -5.09 1.67 -4.33
N VAL A 206 -3.89 1.78 -4.91
CA VAL A 206 -3.60 2.65 -6.04
C VAL A 206 -2.90 1.83 -7.11
N GLU A 207 -3.38 2.01 -8.33
CA GLU A 207 -2.75 1.45 -9.53
C GLU A 207 -2.12 2.57 -10.35
N ARG A 208 -0.99 2.26 -10.99
CA ARG A 208 -0.25 3.19 -11.85
C ARG A 208 0.03 2.55 -13.21
N ARG A 209 -0.12 3.34 -14.28
CA ARG A 209 0.27 3.01 -15.66
C ARG A 209 1.45 3.89 -16.02
N THR A 210 2.63 3.29 -16.16
CA THR A 210 3.87 4.01 -16.49
C THR A 210 3.88 4.55 -17.91
N THR A 211 3.41 3.75 -18.88
CA THR A 211 3.45 4.08 -20.31
C THR A 211 2.73 5.39 -20.63
N SER A 212 1.56 5.62 -20.03
CA SER A 212 0.76 6.84 -20.18
C SER A 212 0.89 7.81 -18.99
N ARG A 213 1.69 7.47 -17.98
CA ARG A 213 1.85 8.23 -16.72
C ARG A 213 0.48 8.55 -16.09
N GLN A 214 -0.31 7.51 -15.87
CA GLN A 214 -1.64 7.60 -15.29
C GLN A 214 -1.73 6.89 -13.94
N ILE A 215 -2.68 7.32 -13.12
CA ILE A 215 -2.95 6.80 -11.77
C ILE A 215 -4.46 6.65 -11.57
N ARG A 216 -4.87 5.66 -10.80
CA ARG A 216 -6.26 5.45 -10.40
C ARG A 216 -6.36 4.78 -9.03
N LEU A 217 -7.56 4.80 -8.46
CA LEU A 217 -7.91 3.98 -7.30
C LEU A 217 -8.05 2.52 -7.74
N GLY A 218 -7.45 1.57 -7.04
CA GLY A 218 -7.39 0.16 -7.43
C GLY A 218 -8.63 -0.69 -7.11
N THR A 219 -9.72 -0.08 -6.63
CA THR A 219 -10.99 -0.77 -6.37
C THR A 219 -12.17 -0.05 -7.00
N GLU A 220 -13.16 -0.83 -7.45
CA GLU A 220 -14.47 -0.35 -7.93
C GLU A 220 -15.48 -0.20 -6.78
N ALA A 221 -15.20 -0.81 -5.62
CA ALA A 221 -16.07 -0.80 -4.45
C ALA A 221 -15.95 0.55 -3.73
N VAL A 222 -16.60 1.58 -4.28
CA VAL A 222 -16.48 2.96 -3.82
C VAL A 222 -17.85 3.61 -3.74
N GLU A 223 -18.07 4.38 -2.68
CA GLU A 223 -19.26 5.20 -2.47
C GLU A 223 -18.84 6.62 -2.08
N VAL A 224 -19.51 7.64 -2.62
CA VAL A 224 -19.33 9.04 -2.20
C VAL A 224 -20.69 9.57 -1.79
N VAL A 225 -20.83 9.96 -0.52
CA VAL A 225 -22.04 10.55 0.05
C VAL A 225 -21.74 11.94 0.58
N ARG A 226 -22.74 12.82 0.53
CA ARG A 226 -22.68 14.17 1.08
C ARG A 226 -23.50 14.24 2.36
N TYR A 227 -23.03 14.97 3.35
CA TYR A 227 -23.74 15.25 4.60
C TYR A 227 -23.70 16.74 4.93
#